data_AF-A0A392QRM8-F1
#
_entry.id   AF-A0A392QRM8-F1
#
_cell.length_a   1.000
_cell.length_b   1.000
_cell.length_c   1.000
_cell.angle_alpha   90.00
_cell.angle_beta   90.00
_cell.angle_gamma   90.00
#
_symmetry.space_group_name_H-M   'P 1'
#
loop_
_entity.id
_entity.type
_entity.pdbx_description
1 polymer ?
#
loop_
_entity_poly.entity_id
_entity_poly.type
_entity_poly.pdbx_seq_one_letter_code
_entity_poly.pdbx_strand_id
1 'polypeptide(L)'
;DCFLCYTPSPEAGPVCPTPALSNGFITFGSFNNLAKITPTVLKVWARILCAIPNSRLVVKCKPFCCDSVRQRFLSTLEQLGLEPLRVDLLPLILLNHDHMQAYSLMDI
;
A
#
# COMPACT_ATOMS: atom_id res chain seq x y z
N ASP A 1 -13.38 28.29 6.06
CA ASP A 1 -12.01 28.53 5.53
C ASP A 1 -11.07 27.41 5.93
N CYS A 2 -10.53 26.68 4.95
CA CYS A 2 -9.45 25.72 5.18
C CYS A 2 -8.12 26.42 4.89
N PHE A 3 -7.22 26.45 5.87
CA PHE A 3 -5.91 27.11 5.76
C PHE A 3 -4.92 26.34 4.88
N LEU A 4 -5.19 25.06 4.56
CA LEU A 4 -4.34 24.17 3.78
C LEU A 4 -5.18 23.39 2.76
N CYS A 5 -5.66 24.08 1.72
CA CYS A 5 -6.27 23.41 0.58
C CYS A 5 -5.20 22.66 -0.21
N TYR A 6 -5.34 21.34 -0.32
CA TYR A 6 -4.45 20.52 -1.12
C TYR A 6 -4.66 20.81 -2.62
N THR A 7 -3.59 21.15 -3.32
CA THR A 7 -3.56 21.20 -4.79
C THR A 7 -2.82 19.96 -5.28
N PRO A 8 -3.45 19.07 -6.07
CA PRO A 8 -2.79 17.88 -6.57
C PRO A 8 -1.66 18.22 -7.53
N SER A 9 -0.64 17.36 -7.60
CA SER A 9 0.42 17.46 -8.61
C SER A 9 -0.19 17.34 -10.02
N PRO A 10 0.28 18.11 -11.01
CA PRO A 10 -0.07 17.89 -12.42
C PRO A 10 0.26 16.47 -12.92
N GLU A 11 1.22 15.80 -12.26
CA GLU A 11 1.63 14.44 -12.58
C GLU A 11 0.71 13.36 -11.98
N ALA A 12 -0.36 13.74 -11.27
CA ALA A 12 -1.31 12.79 -10.66
C ALA A 12 -2.09 11.95 -11.69
N GLY A 13 -2.12 12.39 -12.95
CA GLY A 13 -2.94 11.77 -13.99
C GLY A 13 -4.44 12.07 -13.82
N PRO A 14 -5.29 11.56 -14.72
CA PRO A 14 -6.73 11.70 -14.62
C PRO A 14 -7.30 10.87 -13.46
N VAL A 15 -8.43 11.29 -12.91
CA VAL A 15 -9.20 10.48 -11.96
C VAL A 15 -9.77 9.27 -12.70
N CYS A 16 -9.54 8.07 -12.16
CA CYS A 16 -10.02 6.81 -12.70
C CYS A 16 -11.01 6.15 -11.74
N PRO A 17 -11.90 5.26 -12.24
CA PRO A 17 -12.69 4.39 -11.38
C PRO A 17 -11.79 3.54 -10.46
N THR A 18 -12.33 3.18 -9.30
CA THR A 18 -11.61 2.38 -8.30
C THR A 18 -11.24 1.00 -8.88
N PRO A 19 -10.00 0.52 -8.72
CA PRO A 19 -9.55 -0.76 -9.28
C PRO A 19 -10.36 -1.96 -8.75
N ALA A 20 -11.01 -1.85 -7.59
CA ALA A 20 -11.90 -2.88 -7.06
C ALA A 20 -13.04 -3.25 -8.02
N LEU A 21 -13.51 -2.33 -8.87
CA LEU A 21 -14.57 -2.61 -9.85
C LEU A 21 -14.12 -3.61 -10.92
N SER A 22 -12.85 -3.57 -11.33
CA SER A 22 -12.28 -4.50 -12.31
C SER A 22 -11.67 -5.75 -11.66
N ASN A 23 -11.05 -5.57 -10.49
CA ASN A 23 -10.29 -6.62 -9.81
C ASN A 23 -11.18 -7.59 -9.01
N GLY A 24 -12.37 -7.15 -8.60
CA GLY A 24 -13.28 -7.92 -7.74
C GLY A 24 -12.83 -8.00 -6.27
N PHE A 25 -11.83 -7.22 -5.87
CA PHE A 25 -11.34 -7.11 -4.50
C PHE A 25 -10.87 -5.70 -4.17
N ILE A 26 -10.90 -5.36 -2.87
CA ILE A 26 -10.39 -4.08 -2.36
C ILE A 26 -8.88 -4.19 -2.11
N THR A 27 -8.13 -3.18 -2.55
CA THR A 27 -6.71 -3.01 -2.27
C THR A 27 -6.49 -1.82 -1.34
N PHE A 28 -5.98 -2.08 -0.14
CA PHE A 28 -5.50 -1.06 0.79
C PHE A 28 -4.06 -0.65 0.44
N GLY A 29 -3.71 0.60 0.70
CA GLY A 29 -2.45 1.18 0.28
C GLY A 29 -1.69 1.98 1.34
N SER A 30 -0.35 1.90 1.32
CA SER A 30 0.49 2.82 2.09
C SER A 30 1.85 3.06 1.43
N PHE A 31 2.09 4.30 1.00
CA PHE A 31 3.36 4.77 0.43
C PHE A 31 4.23 5.48 1.47
N ASN A 32 4.27 4.94 2.70
CA ASN A 32 5.00 5.54 3.80
C ASN A 32 6.40 4.94 3.98
N ASN A 33 7.28 5.72 4.61
CA ASN A 33 8.58 5.22 5.06
C ASN A 33 8.40 4.11 6.12
N LEU A 34 9.27 3.10 6.08
CA LEU A 34 9.19 1.92 6.96
C LEU A 34 9.26 2.31 8.44
N ALA A 35 9.97 3.39 8.77
CA ALA A 35 10.02 3.95 10.13
C ALA A 35 8.65 4.39 10.69
N LYS A 36 7.66 4.69 9.84
CA LYS A 36 6.29 5.01 10.25
C LYS A 36 5.41 3.77 10.42
N ILE A 37 5.85 2.62 9.92
CA ILE A 37 5.09 1.36 9.96
C ILE A 37 5.52 0.61 11.22
N THR A 38 4.84 0.91 12.32
CA THR A 38 5.12 0.30 13.63
C THR A 38 4.48 -1.10 13.74
N PRO A 39 4.91 -1.92 14.72
CA PRO A 39 4.25 -3.21 14.98
C PRO A 39 2.75 -3.09 15.24
N THR A 40 2.29 -1.98 15.85
CA THR A 40 0.87 -1.72 16.09
C THR A 40 0.11 -1.50 14.78
N VAL A 41 0.72 -0.80 13.82
CA VAL A 41 0.14 -0.60 12.48
C VAL A 41 0.00 -1.94 11.75
N LEU A 42 1.04 -2.78 11.78
CA LEU A 42 0.98 -4.11 11.16
C LEU A 42 -0.13 -4.99 11.75
N LYS A 43 -0.32 -4.95 13.09
CA LYS A 43 -1.43 -5.65 13.77
C LYS A 43 -2.79 -5.16 13.29
N VAL A 44 -2.96 -3.85 13.11
CA VAL A 44 -4.22 -3.27 12.63
C VAL A 44 -4.47 -3.67 11.17
N TRP A 45 -3.46 -3.57 10.30
CA TRP A 45 -3.58 -3.99 8.90
C TRP A 45 -3.93 -5.47 8.78
N ALA A 46 -3.24 -6.35 9.51
CA ALA A 46 -3.56 -7.78 9.54
C ALA A 46 -5.02 -8.02 9.96
N ARG A 47 -5.49 -7.36 11.03
CA ARG A 47 -6.89 -7.47 11.48
C ARG A 47 -7.90 -7.02 10.42
N ILE A 48 -7.64 -5.92 9.72
CA ILE A 48 -8.51 -5.42 8.64
C ILE A 48 -8.57 -6.43 7.50
N LEU A 49 -7.42 -6.90 7.02
CA LEU A 49 -7.36 -7.84 5.89
C LEU A 49 -7.92 -9.22 6.23
N CYS A 50 -7.79 -9.68 7.48
CA CYS A 50 -8.44 -10.91 7.93
C CYS A 50 -9.97 -10.75 8.03
N ALA A 51 -10.48 -9.57 8.37
CA ALA A 51 -11.92 -9.30 8.43
C ALA A 51 -12.58 -9.14 7.05
N ILE A 52 -11.80 -8.81 6.02
CA ILE A 52 -12.26 -8.64 4.63
C ILE A 52 -11.56 -9.70 3.77
N PRO A 53 -12.14 -10.90 3.62
CA PRO A 53 -11.61 -11.94 2.75
C PRO A 53 -11.39 -11.39 1.33
N ASN A 54 -10.38 -11.90 0.64
CA ASN A 54 -9.96 -11.50 -0.72
C ASN A 54 -9.39 -10.08 -0.88
N SER A 55 -9.36 -9.23 0.15
CA SER A 55 -8.68 -7.92 0.04
C SER A 55 -7.15 -8.04 -0.06
N ARG A 56 -6.49 -7.04 -0.64
CA ARG A 56 -5.03 -6.97 -0.79
C ARG A 56 -4.45 -5.75 -0.07
N LEU A 57 -3.15 -5.77 0.18
CA LEU A 57 -2.38 -4.66 0.74
C LEU A 57 -1.18 -4.35 -0.15
N VAL A 58 -1.10 -3.13 -0.64
CA VAL A 58 0.08 -2.62 -1.34
C VAL A 58 0.86 -1.70 -0.40
N VAL A 59 2.11 -2.02 -0.11
CA VAL A 59 3.01 -1.16 0.68
C VAL A 59 4.20 -0.78 -0.17
N LYS A 60 4.40 0.52 -0.37
CA LYS A 60 5.56 1.03 -1.10
C LYS A 60 6.54 1.66 -0.14
N CYS A 61 7.78 1.18 -0.19
CA CYS A 61 8.84 1.72 0.61
C CYS A 61 10.20 1.49 -0.05
N LYS A 62 11.10 2.48 0.02
CA LYS A 62 12.46 2.38 -0.56
C LYS A 62 13.22 1.10 -0.14
N PRO A 63 13.20 0.66 1.14
CA PRO A 63 13.92 -0.55 1.57
C PRO A 63 13.42 -1.87 0.97
N PHE A 64 12.26 -1.91 0.31
CA PHE A 64 11.75 -3.13 -0.31
C PHE A 64 12.49 -3.53 -1.60
N CYS A 65 13.55 -2.82 -1.99
CA CYS A 65 14.54 -3.31 -2.94
C CYS A 65 15.47 -4.38 -2.35
N CYS A 66 15.49 -4.55 -1.02
CA CYS A 66 16.29 -5.55 -0.33
C CYS A 66 15.42 -6.75 0.08
N ASP A 67 15.76 -7.94 -0.41
CA ASP A 67 14.96 -9.14 -0.17
C ASP A 67 14.84 -9.51 1.31
N SER A 68 15.90 -9.32 2.10
CA SER A 68 15.84 -9.60 3.54
C SER A 68 14.82 -8.74 4.27
N VAL A 69 14.65 -7.48 3.85
CA VAL A 69 13.63 -6.58 4.38
C VAL A 69 12.23 -7.01 3.94
N ARG A 70 12.07 -7.39 2.67
CA ARG A 70 10.80 -7.94 2.14
C ARG A 70 10.37 -9.17 2.93
N GLN A 71 11.28 -10.14 3.07
CA GLN A 71 11.00 -11.39 3.78
C GLN A 71 10.66 -11.15 5.24
N ARG A 72 11.43 -10.32 5.95
CA ARG A 72 11.12 -9.96 7.34
C ARG A 72 9.73 -9.32 7.48
N PHE A 73 9.36 -8.44 6.55
CA PHE A 73 8.05 -7.79 6.55
C PHE A 73 6.92 -8.81 6.33
N LEU A 74 7.06 -9.66 5.33
CA LEU A 74 6.08 -10.70 5.00
C LEU A 74 5.93 -11.72 6.13
N SER A 75 7.03 -12.23 6.69
CA SER A 75 7.00 -13.16 7.83
C SER A 75 6.34 -12.54 9.06
N THR A 76 6.50 -11.23 9.28
CA THR A 76 5.81 -10.55 10.40
C THR A 76 4.29 -10.53 10.19
N LEU A 77 3.83 -10.29 8.96
CA LEU A 77 2.40 -10.31 8.63
C LEU A 77 1.82 -11.72 8.67
N GLU A 78 2.59 -12.72 8.21
CA GLU A 78 2.23 -14.14 8.28
C GLU A 78 2.03 -14.59 9.73
N GLN A 79 2.91 -14.20 10.64
CA GLN A 79 2.77 -14.45 12.08
C GLN A 79 1.52 -13.80 12.69
N LEU A 80 0.97 -12.77 12.05
CA LEU A 80 -0.29 -12.12 12.44
C LEU A 80 -1.52 -12.74 11.75
N GLY A 81 -1.33 -13.81 10.98
CA GLY A 81 -2.37 -14.53 10.26
C GLY A 81 -2.72 -13.97 8.88
N LEU A 82 -1.93 -13.02 8.36
CA LEU A 82 -2.12 -12.49 7.01
C LEU A 82 -1.24 -13.23 6.00
N GLU A 83 -1.88 -13.90 5.04
CA GLU A 83 -1.19 -14.61 3.96
C GLU A 83 -0.30 -13.67 3.14
N PRO A 84 1.01 -13.97 2.98
CA PRO A 84 1.95 -13.14 2.21
C PRO A 84 1.52 -12.86 0.77
N LEU A 85 0.79 -13.77 0.13
CA LEU A 85 0.32 -13.62 -1.25
C LEU A 85 -0.68 -12.46 -1.43
N ARG A 86 -1.27 -11.98 -0.33
CA ARG A 86 -2.19 -10.83 -0.31
C ARG A 86 -1.47 -9.49 -0.16
N VAL A 87 -0.13 -9.50 -0.09
CA VAL A 87 0.70 -8.32 0.18
C VAL A 87 1.67 -8.05 -0.96
N ASP A 88 1.52 -6.91 -1.61
CA ASP A 88 2.38 -6.45 -2.69
C ASP A 88 3.36 -5.38 -2.17
N LEU A 89 4.64 -5.71 -2.12
CA LEU A 89 5.69 -4.81 -1.65
C LEU A 89 6.38 -4.13 -2.83
N LEU A 90 6.21 -2.82 -2.96
CA LEU A 90 6.79 -2.02 -4.04
C LEU A 90 8.06 -1.28 -3.55
N PRO A 91 9.20 -1.38 -4.28
CA PRO A 91 10.38 -0.59 -3.96
C PRO A 91 10.20 0.88 -4.34
N LEU A 92 11.27 1.67 -4.20
CA LEU A 92 11.27 3.05 -4.69
C LEU A 92 11.00 3.08 -6.21
N ILE A 93 10.07 3.93 -6.61
CA ILE A 93 9.88 4.33 -8.02
C ILE A 93 10.54 5.70 -8.17
N LEU A 94 11.45 5.83 -9.13
CA LEU A 94 12.34 6.98 -9.24
C LEU A 94 11.65 8.21 -9.85
N LEU A 95 10.75 8.01 -10.80
CA LEU A 95 10.03 9.08 -11.47
C LEU A 95 8.76 9.41 -10.71
N ASN A 96 8.50 10.71 -10.51
CA ASN A 96 7.34 11.16 -9.76
C ASN A 96 6.03 10.80 -10.46
N HIS A 97 5.94 10.90 -11.79
CA HIS A 97 4.75 10.48 -12.52
C HIS A 97 4.42 8.99 -12.30
N ASP A 98 5.42 8.10 -12.38
CA ASP A 98 5.23 6.68 -12.10
C ASP A 98 4.85 6.45 -10.62
N HIS A 99 5.42 7.25 -9.70
CA HIS A 99 5.05 7.21 -8.30
C HIS A 99 3.56 7.55 -8.12
N MET A 100 3.11 8.62 -8.77
CA MET A 100 1.72 9.07 -8.73
C MET A 100 0.79 8.05 -9.39
N GLN A 101 1.17 7.48 -10.53
CA GLN A 101 0.40 6.47 -11.22
C GLN A 101 0.23 5.20 -10.37
N ALA A 102 1.21 4.83 -9.54
CA ALA A 102 1.11 3.67 -8.67
C ALA A 102 -0.03 3.76 -7.63
N TYR A 103 -0.57 4.94 -7.34
CA TYR A 103 -1.78 5.07 -6.52
C TYR A 103 -3.02 4.46 -7.18
N SER A 104 -3.03 4.31 -8.52
CA SER A 104 -4.13 3.64 -9.23
C SER A 104 -4.24 2.14 -8.94
N LEU A 105 -3.27 1.55 -8.23
CA LEU A 105 -3.32 0.18 -7.75
C LEU A 105 -4.19 0.02 -6.49
N MET A 106 -4.60 1.13 -5.86
CA MET A 106 -5.21 1.18 -4.54
C MET A 106 -6.63 1.73 -4.61
N ASP A 107 -7.48 1.28 -3.69
CA ASP A 107 -8.80 1.83 -3.48
C ASP A 107 -8.85 2.76 -2.25
N ILE A 108 -8.06 2.44 -1.22
CA ILE A 108 -8.08 3.09 0.11
C ILE A 108 -6.66 3.26 0.66
#